data_AF-A0A821DDD7-F1
#
_entry.id   AF-A0A821DDD7-F1
#
_cell.length_a   1.000
_cell.length_b   1.000
_cell.length_c   1.000
_cell.angle_alpha   90.00
_cell.angle_beta   90.00
_cell.angle_gamma   90.00
#
_symmetry.space_group_name_H-M   'P 1'
#
loop_
_entity.id
_entity.type
_entity.pdbx_description
1 polymer ?
#
loop_
_entity_poly.entity_id
_entity_poly.type
_entity_poly.pdbx_seq_one_letter_code
_entity_poly.pdbx_strand_id
1 'polypeptide(L)'
;AKFQNSIINFCKYITISQILHEDIERKQPAIEIQKIKKEHLLVIWSEVIDTILREENSYIINYEYGKTKEVIYDYDEIETRLCNRINRIRLIDTENFNYFNYQFELYHQDVSLFNDIRRNIKQEQISTDEKVKLQQYLRNTKMDDVRQFLGSLDYVFTYFRHATGRPTTSTLKKSVKILIHNTSDLHSYILNEQYPFANIPLKYVINLYELIEELVFDEVMRNYVKQELITDVCVNEEEKENIIGQFVGSTYMLDNISQQLKDPRVWLSVLKRLIIRVITANIDLNVSMQIYIERTDLWNEDLIQYLDLIKINDNILVRHTYVILEGIEAKLKQSNNLNTDNKTNNESINIRDWCQTKTEDINRLTTLTAPEVTTIGNNKKKKLRVD
;
A
#
# COMPACT_ATOMS: atom_id res chain seq x y z
N ALA A 1 19.57 3.05 -16.78
CA ALA A 1 20.47 2.57 -15.70
C ALA A 1 21.13 1.24 -16.04
N LYS A 2 20.39 0.12 -16.13
CA LYS A 2 20.97 -1.21 -16.45
C LYS A 2 21.86 -1.23 -17.70
N PHE A 3 21.39 -0.63 -18.80
CA PHE A 3 22.16 -0.53 -20.05
C PHE A 3 23.50 0.23 -19.89
N GLN A 4 23.48 1.38 -19.22
CA GLN A 4 24.70 2.14 -18.92
C GLN A 4 25.67 1.33 -18.05
N ASN A 5 25.16 0.65 -17.01
CA ASN A 5 25.99 -0.19 -16.15
C ASN A 5 26.63 -1.34 -16.95
N SER A 6 25.91 -1.94 -17.91
CA SER A 6 26.47 -2.96 -18.80
C SER A 6 27.63 -2.42 -19.65
N ILE A 7 27.50 -1.22 -20.22
CA ILE A 7 28.56 -0.58 -21.01
C ILE A 7 29.78 -0.26 -20.13
N ILE A 8 29.57 0.31 -18.95
CA ILE A 8 30.66 0.63 -18.01
C ILE A 8 31.38 -0.65 -17.57
N ASN A 9 30.64 -1.73 -17.27
CA ASN A 9 31.25 -3.00 -16.88
C ASN A 9 32.03 -3.65 -18.03
N PHE A 10 31.55 -3.53 -19.27
CA PHE A 10 32.27 -3.98 -20.45
C PHE A 10 33.59 -3.23 -20.66
N CYS A 11 33.57 -1.89 -20.61
CA CYS A 11 34.79 -1.08 -20.71
C CYS A 11 35.80 -1.37 -19.60
N LYS A 12 35.31 -1.61 -18.37
CA LYS A 12 36.16 -2.03 -17.25
C LYS A 12 36.79 -3.40 -17.49
N TYR A 13 36.02 -4.35 -17.98
CA TYR A 13 36.52 -5.69 -18.30
C TYR A 13 37.68 -5.62 -19.31
N ILE A 14 37.54 -4.82 -20.37
CA ILE A 14 38.58 -4.60 -21.39
C ILE A 14 39.82 -3.92 -20.79
N THR A 15 39.65 -2.87 -19.98
CA THR A 15 40.79 -2.16 -19.40
C THR A 15 41.51 -2.97 -18.31
N ILE A 16 40.78 -3.80 -17.55
CA ILE A 16 41.35 -4.64 -16.48
C ILE A 16 42.06 -5.86 -17.07
N SER A 17 41.49 -6.50 -18.10
CA SER A 17 42.11 -7.64 -18.78
C SER A 17 43.44 -7.28 -19.46
N GLN A 18 43.64 -6.01 -19.79
CA GLN A 18 44.91 -5.47 -20.32
C GLN A 18 45.96 -5.16 -19.24
N ILE A 19 45.57 -5.00 -17.95
CA ILE A 19 46.47 -4.45 -16.91
C ILE A 19 47.00 -5.50 -15.92
N LEU A 20 46.25 -6.54 -15.52
CA LEU A 20 46.79 -7.61 -14.65
C LEU A 20 45.81 -8.79 -14.49
N HIS A 21 46.39 -9.98 -14.39
CA HIS A 21 45.76 -11.27 -14.17
C HIS A 21 45.32 -11.51 -12.70
N GLU A 22 45.00 -10.47 -11.91
CA GLU A 22 44.72 -10.63 -10.47
C GLU A 22 43.44 -9.93 -10.00
N ASP A 23 42.69 -10.70 -9.21
CA ASP A 23 41.43 -10.38 -8.53
C ASP A 23 41.41 -9.03 -7.83
N ILE A 24 40.54 -8.12 -8.28
CA ILE A 24 40.00 -7.07 -7.42
C ILE A 24 38.54 -6.77 -7.79
N GLU A 25 37.59 -7.43 -7.11
CA GLU A 25 36.22 -6.95 -6.96
C GLU A 25 36.19 -5.67 -6.11
N ARG A 26 36.72 -4.55 -6.64
CA ARG A 26 36.49 -3.24 -6.04
C ARG A 26 35.07 -2.83 -6.37
N LYS A 27 34.12 -3.13 -5.47
CA LYS A 27 32.78 -2.54 -5.47
C LYS A 27 32.93 -1.03 -5.50
N GLN A 28 32.78 -0.44 -6.68
CA GLN A 28 32.72 1.00 -6.81
C GLN A 28 31.47 1.53 -6.09
N PRO A 29 31.53 2.75 -5.53
CA PRO A 29 30.35 3.38 -4.97
C PRO A 29 29.31 3.60 -6.07
N ALA A 30 28.22 2.84 -6.00
CA ALA A 30 27.06 3.03 -6.86
C ALA A 30 26.29 4.27 -6.39
N ILE A 31 25.76 5.03 -7.34
CA ILE A 31 24.92 6.19 -7.05
C ILE A 31 23.47 5.74 -7.03
N GLU A 32 22.77 6.06 -5.95
CA GLU A 32 21.32 5.92 -5.87
C GLU A 32 20.63 6.61 -7.05
N ILE A 33 19.68 5.92 -7.68
CA ILE A 33 19.00 6.38 -8.90
C ILE A 33 18.30 7.74 -8.71
N GLN A 34 17.87 8.08 -7.49
CA GLN A 34 17.22 9.34 -7.14
C GLN A 34 18.19 10.52 -7.03
N LYS A 35 19.50 10.24 -6.88
CA LYS A 35 20.57 11.25 -6.74
C LYS A 35 21.35 11.42 -8.04
N ILE A 36 20.89 10.84 -9.16
CA ILE A 36 21.52 10.98 -10.46
C ILE A 36 21.51 12.44 -10.90
N LYS A 37 22.67 12.89 -11.41
CA LYS A 37 22.88 14.20 -12.04
C LYS A 37 23.43 13.96 -13.44
N LYS A 38 23.44 14.99 -14.28
CA LYS A 38 23.93 14.92 -15.67
C LYS A 38 25.35 14.34 -15.78
N GLU A 39 26.22 14.65 -14.82
CA GLU A 39 27.61 14.15 -14.74
C GLU A 39 27.72 12.63 -14.47
N HIS A 40 26.65 12.00 -14.00
CA HIS A 40 26.59 10.57 -13.71
C HIS A 40 26.06 9.75 -14.90
N LEU A 41 25.64 10.41 -15.98
CA LEU A 41 25.10 9.76 -17.16
C LEU A 41 26.18 9.60 -18.22
N LEU A 42 26.19 8.45 -18.88
CA LEU A 42 26.99 8.25 -20.06
C LEU A 42 26.40 9.07 -21.20
N VAL A 43 27.15 10.07 -21.67
CA VAL A 43 26.77 10.87 -22.83
C VAL A 43 27.94 10.86 -23.80
N ILE A 44 27.71 10.25 -24.96
CA ILE A 44 28.65 10.22 -26.07
C ILE A 44 28.05 11.10 -27.17
N TRP A 45 28.61 12.29 -27.36
CA TRP A 45 28.26 13.19 -28.45
C TRP A 45 29.15 12.93 -29.66
N SER A 46 28.65 13.24 -30.86
CA SER A 46 29.45 13.20 -32.10
C SER A 46 30.71 14.04 -31.99
N GLU A 47 30.64 15.19 -31.33
CA GLU A 47 31.78 16.07 -31.09
C GLU A 47 32.90 15.39 -30.28
N VAL A 48 32.55 14.54 -29.31
CA VAL A 48 33.53 13.81 -28.50
C VAL A 48 34.23 12.73 -29.33
N ILE A 49 33.49 12.09 -30.24
CA ILE A 49 34.06 11.12 -31.18
C ILE A 49 34.96 11.85 -32.20
N ASP A 50 34.53 12.99 -32.72
CA ASP A 50 35.32 13.81 -33.64
C ASP A 50 36.63 14.30 -33.01
N THR A 51 36.63 14.68 -31.73
CA THR A 51 37.85 15.03 -30.99
C THR A 51 38.82 13.85 -30.91
N ILE A 52 38.34 12.67 -30.52
CA ILE A 52 39.18 11.46 -30.42
C ILE A 52 39.77 11.11 -31.78
N LEU A 53 38.97 11.22 -32.85
CA LEU A 53 39.40 10.91 -34.21
C LEU A 53 40.39 11.95 -34.77
N ARG A 54 40.18 13.25 -34.52
CA ARG A 54 40.95 14.33 -35.20
C ARG A 54 42.18 14.80 -34.45
N GLU A 55 42.09 14.94 -33.13
CA GLU A 55 43.14 15.64 -32.35
C GLU A 55 44.28 14.71 -31.93
N GLU A 56 44.06 13.40 -31.98
CA GLU A 56 44.91 12.47 -31.27
C GLU A 56 45.48 11.33 -32.13
N ASN A 57 45.59 11.56 -33.45
CA ASN A 57 46.25 10.70 -34.46
C ASN A 57 45.72 9.25 -34.56
N SER A 58 44.47 8.98 -34.20
CA SER A 58 43.89 7.63 -34.23
C SER A 58 43.54 7.13 -35.65
N TYR A 59 44.12 7.75 -36.68
CA TYR A 59 44.04 7.29 -38.06
C TYR A 59 45.32 7.66 -38.83
N ILE A 60 45.66 6.81 -39.80
CA ILE A 60 46.76 7.02 -40.74
C ILE A 60 46.16 7.19 -42.12
N ILE A 61 46.61 8.20 -42.86
CA ILE A 61 46.24 8.35 -44.28
C ILE A 61 47.33 7.67 -45.11
N ASN A 62 46.96 6.56 -45.74
CA ASN A 62 47.85 5.85 -46.65
C ASN A 62 47.74 6.46 -48.05
N TYR A 63 48.88 6.81 -48.64
CA TYR A 63 48.97 7.41 -49.98
C TYR A 63 49.68 6.50 -50.99
N GLU A 64 50.11 5.30 -50.60
CA GLU A 64 51.08 4.51 -51.36
C GLU A 64 50.48 3.64 -52.48
N TYR A 65 49.15 3.47 -52.56
CA TYR A 65 48.52 2.65 -53.61
C TYR A 65 47.54 3.44 -54.49
N GLY A 66 47.98 3.81 -55.70
CA GLY A 66 47.10 3.98 -56.87
C GLY A 66 46.03 5.09 -56.82
N LYS A 67 46.38 6.32 -56.42
CA LYS A 67 45.60 7.57 -56.64
C LYS A 67 44.30 7.77 -55.83
N THR A 68 44.12 7.14 -54.68
CA THR A 68 43.02 7.48 -53.75
C THR A 68 43.52 7.68 -52.32
N LYS A 69 42.87 8.58 -51.56
CA LYS A 69 43.16 8.79 -50.14
C LYS A 69 42.45 7.70 -49.33
N GLU A 70 43.18 6.76 -48.77
CA GLU A 70 42.62 5.75 -47.87
C GLU A 70 42.91 6.15 -46.42
N VAL A 71 41.87 6.16 -45.58
CA VAL A 71 41.96 6.46 -44.15
C VAL A 71 41.86 5.15 -43.39
N ILE A 72 42.91 4.79 -42.66
CA ILE A 72 42.97 3.59 -41.83
C ILE A 72 42.85 4.03 -40.38
N TYR A 73 41.81 3.57 -39.67
CA TYR A 73 41.60 3.88 -38.27
C TYR A 73 42.31 2.87 -37.36
N ASP A 74 42.93 3.36 -36.29
CA ASP A 74 43.44 2.52 -35.21
C ASP A 74 42.31 2.27 -34.21
N TYR A 75 41.59 1.16 -34.41
CA TYR A 75 40.44 0.81 -33.57
C TYR A 75 40.84 0.45 -32.14
N ASP A 76 42.05 -0.06 -31.92
CA ASP A 76 42.54 -0.45 -30.59
C ASP A 76 42.83 0.79 -29.74
N GLU A 77 43.40 1.84 -30.36
CA GLU A 77 43.64 3.12 -29.71
C GLU A 77 42.31 3.85 -29.42
N ILE A 78 41.38 3.85 -30.38
CA ILE A 78 40.04 4.43 -30.21
C ILE A 78 39.29 3.73 -29.07
N GLU A 79 39.28 2.38 -29.05
CA GLU A 79 38.62 1.59 -28.01
C GLU A 79 39.22 1.87 -26.64
N THR A 80 40.55 1.87 -26.53
CA THR A 80 41.27 2.11 -25.27
C THR A 80 40.89 3.47 -24.68
N ARG A 81 40.88 4.51 -25.51
CA ARG A 81 40.59 5.88 -25.05
C ARG A 81 39.11 6.08 -24.70
N LEU A 82 38.20 5.50 -25.47
CA LEU A 82 36.77 5.49 -25.14
C LEU A 82 36.52 4.78 -23.81
N CYS A 83 37.10 3.59 -23.62
CA CYS A 83 36.97 2.83 -22.38
C CYS A 83 37.52 3.62 -21.19
N ASN A 84 38.68 4.27 -21.32
CA ASN A 84 39.25 5.12 -20.27
C ASN A 84 38.34 6.29 -19.87
N ARG A 85 37.61 6.87 -20.83
CA ARG A 85 36.65 7.94 -20.56
C ARG A 85 35.38 7.43 -19.89
N ILE A 86 34.86 6.29 -20.35
CA ILE A 86 33.67 5.63 -19.82
C ILE A 86 33.91 5.11 -18.39
N ASN A 87 35.12 4.60 -18.10
CA ASN A 87 35.50 4.06 -16.80
C ASN A 87 35.47 5.10 -15.65
N ARG A 88 35.47 6.39 -15.97
CA ARG A 88 35.36 7.48 -14.98
C ARG A 88 33.93 7.68 -14.48
N ILE A 89 32.94 7.11 -15.16
CA ILE A 89 31.52 7.22 -14.80
C ILE A 89 31.19 6.20 -13.71
N ARG A 90 30.47 6.65 -12.68
CA ARG A 90 30.03 5.80 -11.57
C ARG A 90 28.86 4.90 -12.01
N LEU A 91 28.78 3.72 -11.41
CA LEU A 91 27.64 2.82 -11.59
C LEU A 91 26.39 3.40 -10.91
N ILE A 92 25.22 3.05 -11.45
CA ILE A 92 23.92 3.41 -10.87
C ILE A 92 23.40 2.22 -10.07
N ASP A 93 22.99 2.45 -8.82
CA ASP A 93 22.28 1.46 -8.02
C ASP A 93 20.88 1.24 -8.60
N THR A 94 20.63 0.01 -9.08
CA THR A 94 19.33 -0.40 -9.63
C THR A 94 18.52 -1.28 -8.70
N GLU A 95 19.06 -1.62 -7.52
CA GLU A 95 18.39 -2.48 -6.54
C GLU A 95 17.53 -1.65 -5.59
N ASN A 96 18.01 -0.47 -5.19
CA ASN A 96 17.30 0.43 -4.27
C ASN A 96 16.48 1.51 -5.01
N PHE A 97 15.46 1.10 -5.75
CA PHE A 97 14.48 2.03 -6.30
C PHE A 97 13.44 2.37 -5.22
N ASN A 98 13.34 3.65 -4.83
CA ASN A 98 12.17 4.16 -4.12
C ASN A 98 10.96 4.02 -5.05
N TYR A 99 10.21 2.93 -4.87
CA TYR A 99 8.90 2.78 -5.46
C TYR A 99 7.98 3.79 -4.78
N PHE A 100 7.25 4.58 -5.57
CA PHE A 100 6.03 5.18 -5.05
C PHE A 100 5.06 4.01 -4.84
N ASN A 101 4.76 3.71 -3.57
CA ASN A 101 3.63 2.85 -3.25
C ASN A 101 2.37 3.62 -3.65
N TYR A 102 1.93 3.40 -4.88
CA TYR A 102 0.64 3.88 -5.36
C TYR A 102 -0.45 3.05 -4.68
N GLN A 103 -0.71 3.35 -3.41
CA GLN A 103 -1.87 2.86 -2.68
C GLN A 103 -2.78 4.05 -2.43
N PHE A 104 -4.09 3.81 -2.57
CA PHE A 104 -5.18 4.69 -2.12
C PHE A 104 -5.69 5.77 -3.11
N GLU A 105 -5.11 5.98 -4.30
CA GLU A 105 -5.68 6.92 -5.29
C GLU A 105 -6.90 6.35 -6.05
N LEU A 106 -7.17 5.05 -5.97
CA LEU A 106 -8.31 4.41 -6.64
C LEU A 106 -9.65 4.54 -5.88
N TYR A 107 -9.66 5.01 -4.62
CA TYR A 107 -10.89 5.04 -3.80
C TYR A 107 -12.06 5.86 -4.39
N HIS A 108 -11.79 6.86 -5.21
CA HIS A 108 -12.83 7.58 -5.95
C HIS A 108 -13.33 6.82 -7.19
N GLN A 109 -12.50 5.97 -7.79
CA GLN A 109 -12.86 5.09 -8.92
C GLN A 109 -13.49 3.77 -8.45
N ASP A 110 -13.29 3.39 -7.18
CA ASP A 110 -13.69 2.09 -6.63
C ASP A 110 -15.18 1.82 -6.68
N VAL A 111 -16.04 2.86 -6.54
CA VAL A 111 -17.49 2.69 -6.73
C VAL A 111 -17.79 2.06 -8.10
N SER A 112 -17.12 2.56 -9.14
CA SER A 112 -17.27 2.00 -10.48
C SER A 112 -16.60 0.63 -10.61
N LEU A 113 -15.45 0.43 -9.95
CA LEU A 113 -14.67 -0.79 -10.04
C LEU A 113 -15.44 -2.00 -9.48
N PHE A 114 -15.95 -1.92 -8.26
CA PHE A 114 -16.73 -3.01 -7.65
C PHE A 114 -17.99 -3.33 -8.45
N ASN A 115 -18.69 -2.29 -8.92
CA ASN A 115 -19.89 -2.46 -9.74
C ASN A 115 -19.58 -3.10 -11.10
N ASP A 116 -18.49 -2.70 -11.75
CA ASP A 116 -18.05 -3.28 -13.02
C ASP A 116 -17.58 -4.73 -12.85
N ILE A 117 -16.92 -5.07 -11.75
CA ILE A 117 -16.57 -6.46 -11.41
C ILE A 117 -17.84 -7.29 -11.18
N ARG A 118 -18.80 -6.80 -10.39
CA ARG A 118 -20.08 -7.51 -10.13
C ARG A 118 -20.88 -7.76 -11.41
N ARG A 119 -20.88 -6.81 -12.36
CA ARG A 119 -21.50 -6.97 -13.68
C ARG A 119 -20.89 -8.12 -14.49
N ASN A 120 -19.59 -8.36 -14.34
CA ASN A 120 -18.86 -9.34 -15.14
C ASN A 120 -18.67 -10.69 -14.44
N ILE A 121 -18.61 -10.68 -13.11
CA ILE A 121 -18.32 -11.83 -12.24
C ILE A 121 -19.31 -11.77 -11.07
N LYS A 122 -20.31 -12.66 -11.10
CA LYS A 122 -21.28 -12.80 -10.00
C LYS A 122 -20.55 -13.07 -8.69
N GLN A 123 -20.76 -12.22 -7.69
CA GLN A 123 -20.18 -12.39 -6.37
C GLN A 123 -21.12 -13.18 -5.45
N GLU A 124 -20.55 -13.93 -4.53
CA GLU A 124 -21.25 -14.68 -3.49
C GLU A 124 -20.58 -14.42 -2.14
N GLN A 125 -21.30 -14.66 -1.05
CA GLN A 125 -20.72 -14.60 0.29
C GLN A 125 -19.82 -15.81 0.57
N ILE A 126 -18.66 -15.55 1.18
CA ILE A 126 -17.81 -16.61 1.73
C ILE A 126 -18.52 -17.21 2.94
N SER A 127 -18.47 -18.53 3.10
CA SER A 127 -19.05 -19.20 4.27
C SER A 127 -18.37 -18.72 5.58
N THR A 128 -19.12 -18.71 6.68
CA THR A 128 -18.59 -18.23 7.97
C THR A 128 -17.35 -19.01 8.40
N ASP A 129 -17.32 -20.32 8.17
CA ASP A 129 -16.19 -21.18 8.54
C ASP A 129 -14.93 -20.87 7.71
N GLU A 130 -15.08 -20.66 6.41
CA GLU A 130 -13.97 -20.24 5.54
C GLU A 130 -13.49 -18.83 5.88
N LYS A 131 -14.42 -17.91 6.17
CA LYS A 131 -14.08 -16.54 6.59
C LYS A 131 -13.22 -16.55 7.85
N VAL A 132 -13.58 -17.34 8.87
CA VAL A 132 -12.80 -17.48 10.10
C VAL A 132 -11.40 -18.04 9.82
N LYS A 133 -11.28 -19.07 8.97
CA LYS A 133 -9.98 -19.64 8.59
C LYS A 133 -9.09 -18.62 7.89
N LEU A 134 -9.63 -17.87 6.95
CA LEU A 134 -8.89 -16.82 6.23
C LEU A 134 -8.48 -15.68 7.18
N GLN A 135 -9.37 -15.25 8.08
CA GLN A 135 -9.05 -14.23 9.09
C GLN A 135 -7.93 -14.68 10.02
N GLN A 136 -7.96 -15.92 10.50
CA GLN A 136 -6.89 -16.48 11.33
C GLN A 136 -5.55 -16.48 10.59
N TYR A 137 -5.56 -16.84 9.30
CA TYR A 137 -4.35 -16.81 8.47
C TYR A 137 -3.80 -15.39 8.33
N LEU A 138 -4.67 -14.42 8.00
CA LEU A 138 -4.27 -13.03 7.84
C LEU A 138 -3.75 -12.41 9.15
N ARG A 139 -4.32 -12.76 10.31
CA ARG A 139 -3.86 -12.28 11.62
C ARG A 139 -2.47 -12.79 11.99
N ASN A 140 -2.11 -13.99 11.54
CA ASN A 140 -0.78 -14.57 11.77
C ASN A 140 0.26 -14.06 10.76
N THR A 141 -0.15 -13.20 9.83
CA THR A 141 0.70 -12.65 8.77
C THR A 141 1.24 -11.28 9.17
N LYS A 142 2.44 -10.92 8.70
CA LYS A 142 2.99 -9.58 8.95
C LYS A 142 2.15 -8.52 8.26
N MET A 143 1.90 -7.39 8.93
CA MET A 143 1.03 -6.34 8.40
C MET A 143 1.54 -5.71 7.10
N ASP A 144 2.85 -5.62 6.91
CA ASP A 144 3.41 -5.12 5.65
C ASP A 144 3.05 -6.04 4.48
N ASP A 145 3.07 -7.37 4.69
CA ASP A 145 2.66 -8.34 3.67
C ASP A 145 1.15 -8.24 3.38
N VAL A 146 0.33 -8.01 4.42
CA VAL A 146 -1.13 -7.78 4.27
C VAL A 146 -1.41 -6.51 3.45
N ARG A 147 -0.67 -5.43 3.71
CA ARG A 147 -0.79 -4.17 2.94
C ARG A 147 -0.34 -4.35 1.50
N GLN A 148 0.79 -5.01 1.26
CA GLN A 148 1.26 -5.31 -0.11
C GLN A 148 0.28 -6.21 -0.85
N PHE A 149 -0.34 -7.16 -0.14
CA PHE A 149 -1.38 -8.01 -0.70
C PHE A 149 -2.63 -7.21 -1.10
N LEU A 150 -3.10 -6.29 -0.25
CA LEU A 150 -4.20 -5.40 -0.58
C LEU A 150 -3.89 -4.56 -1.84
N GLY A 151 -2.72 -3.93 -1.91
CA GLY A 151 -2.30 -3.17 -3.09
C GLY A 151 -2.16 -4.03 -4.36
N SER A 152 -1.73 -5.29 -4.21
CA SER A 152 -1.70 -6.22 -5.34
C SER A 152 -3.12 -6.58 -5.82
N LEU A 153 -4.10 -6.66 -4.92
CA LEU A 153 -5.50 -6.88 -5.30
C LEU A 153 -6.09 -5.66 -6.02
N ASP A 154 -5.77 -4.43 -5.62
CA ASP A 154 -6.19 -3.21 -6.34
C ASP A 154 -5.77 -3.28 -7.82
N TYR A 155 -4.52 -3.66 -8.06
CA TYR A 155 -4.00 -3.83 -9.40
C TYR A 155 -4.73 -4.95 -10.15
N VAL A 156 -4.95 -6.11 -9.53
CA VAL A 156 -5.70 -7.22 -10.14
C VAL A 156 -7.14 -6.83 -10.47
N PHE A 157 -7.79 -6.05 -9.60
CA PHE A 157 -9.18 -5.64 -9.77
C PHE A 157 -9.36 -4.76 -11.01
N THR A 158 -8.37 -3.93 -11.32
CA THR A 158 -8.32 -3.14 -12.56
C THR A 158 -8.46 -4.01 -13.81
N TYR A 159 -7.87 -5.21 -13.82
CA TYR A 159 -8.03 -6.17 -14.92
C TYR A 159 -9.37 -6.91 -14.87
N PHE A 160 -9.85 -7.25 -13.67
CA PHE A 160 -11.13 -7.95 -13.49
C PHE A 160 -12.32 -7.09 -13.92
N ARG A 161 -12.18 -5.77 -13.85
CA ARG A 161 -13.12 -4.80 -14.42
C ARG A 161 -13.51 -5.10 -15.87
N HIS A 162 -12.60 -5.66 -16.67
CA HIS A 162 -12.80 -5.92 -18.10
C HIS A 162 -12.95 -7.42 -18.41
N ALA A 163 -13.06 -8.28 -17.39
CA ALA A 163 -13.05 -9.74 -17.55
C ALA A 163 -14.45 -10.32 -17.87
N THR A 164 -15.08 -9.87 -18.96
CA THR A 164 -16.40 -10.34 -19.40
C THR A 164 -16.42 -11.84 -19.75
N GLY A 165 -17.46 -12.57 -19.30
CA GLY A 165 -17.73 -13.95 -19.74
C GLY A 165 -16.85 -15.03 -19.12
N ARG A 166 -16.17 -14.76 -18.00
CA ARG A 166 -15.31 -15.75 -17.34
C ARG A 166 -16.09 -16.69 -16.40
N PRO A 167 -15.66 -17.95 -16.28
CA PRO A 167 -16.24 -18.87 -15.32
C PRO A 167 -15.91 -18.40 -13.90
N THR A 168 -16.95 -18.16 -13.10
CA THR A 168 -16.88 -17.79 -11.67
C THR A 168 -16.16 -18.84 -10.81
N THR A 169 -16.02 -20.07 -11.33
CA THR A 169 -15.29 -21.19 -10.73
C THR A 169 -13.78 -21.14 -10.91
N SER A 170 -13.26 -20.23 -11.75
CA SER A 170 -11.81 -20.02 -11.88
C SER A 170 -11.25 -19.47 -10.57
N THR A 171 -10.03 -19.89 -10.20
CA THR A 171 -9.36 -19.38 -9.01
C THR A 171 -8.68 -18.03 -9.30
N LEU A 172 -8.40 -17.25 -8.24
CA LEU A 172 -7.68 -15.99 -8.32
C LEU A 172 -6.36 -16.16 -9.11
N LYS A 173 -5.53 -17.13 -8.73
CA LYS A 173 -4.24 -17.41 -9.39
C LYS A 173 -4.38 -17.71 -10.88
N LYS A 174 -5.29 -18.63 -11.25
CA LYS A 174 -5.50 -19.01 -12.65
C LYS A 174 -5.92 -17.81 -13.48
N SER A 175 -6.81 -16.99 -12.92
CA SER A 175 -7.35 -15.81 -13.61
C SER A 175 -6.29 -14.73 -13.81
N VAL A 176 -5.48 -14.49 -12.77
CA VAL A 176 -4.32 -13.58 -12.81
C VAL A 176 -3.32 -14.01 -13.88
N LYS A 177 -2.93 -15.28 -13.92
CA LYS A 177 -2.00 -15.80 -14.94
C LYS A 177 -2.49 -15.62 -16.37
N ILE A 178 -3.81 -15.61 -16.59
CA ILE A 178 -4.40 -15.44 -17.92
C ILE A 178 -4.52 -13.94 -18.28
N LEU A 179 -4.82 -13.07 -17.30
CA LEU A 179 -5.11 -11.65 -17.54
C LEU A 179 -3.90 -10.74 -17.46
N ILE A 180 -2.92 -11.11 -16.65
CA ILE A 180 -1.80 -10.25 -16.29
C ILE A 180 -0.53 -10.90 -16.83
N HIS A 181 0.01 -10.29 -17.88
CA HIS A 181 1.21 -10.80 -18.56
C HIS A 181 2.48 -10.64 -17.72
N ASN A 182 2.57 -9.58 -16.91
CA ASN A 182 3.67 -9.39 -15.97
C ASN A 182 3.18 -9.45 -14.53
N THR A 183 3.53 -10.54 -13.84
CA THR A 183 3.17 -10.77 -12.43
C THR A 183 4.34 -10.52 -11.48
N SER A 184 5.45 -9.91 -11.93
CA SER A 184 6.64 -9.68 -11.10
C SER A 184 6.35 -8.87 -9.84
N ASP A 185 5.38 -7.97 -9.93
CA ASP A 185 5.08 -6.98 -8.91
C ASP A 185 3.90 -7.41 -8.02
N LEU A 186 3.31 -8.58 -8.31
CA LEU A 186 2.22 -9.14 -7.52
C LEU A 186 2.74 -9.88 -6.30
N HIS A 187 2.10 -9.64 -5.16
CA HIS A 187 2.43 -10.33 -3.93
C HIS A 187 2.26 -11.85 -4.05
N SER A 188 3.14 -12.59 -3.35
CA SER A 188 3.21 -14.06 -3.41
C SER A 188 1.89 -14.75 -3.03
N TYR A 189 1.03 -14.12 -2.24
CA TYR A 189 -0.27 -14.64 -1.82
C TYR A 189 -1.26 -14.84 -2.98
N ILE A 190 -1.05 -14.15 -4.10
CA ILE A 190 -1.86 -14.31 -5.31
C ILE A 190 -1.34 -15.46 -6.17
N LEU A 191 -0.01 -15.66 -6.19
CA LEU A 191 0.66 -16.52 -7.16
C LEU A 191 1.05 -17.90 -6.62
N ASN A 192 1.34 -18.02 -5.33
CA ASN A 192 1.80 -19.26 -4.71
C ASN A 192 0.62 -20.08 -4.16
N GLU A 193 0.49 -21.32 -4.63
CA GLU A 193 -0.59 -22.26 -4.27
C GLU A 193 -0.57 -22.72 -2.82
N GLN A 194 0.56 -22.53 -2.12
CA GLN A 194 0.67 -22.83 -0.70
C GLN A 194 -0.18 -21.88 0.16
N TYR A 195 -0.51 -20.70 -0.36
CA TYR A 195 -1.38 -19.76 0.33
C TYR A 195 -2.86 -20.03 0.00
N PRO A 196 -3.75 -19.98 1.01
CA PRO A 196 -5.17 -20.25 0.81
C PRO A 196 -5.81 -19.26 -0.17
N PHE A 197 -5.28 -18.03 -0.26
CA PHE A 197 -5.82 -16.96 -1.09
C PHE A 197 -5.70 -17.21 -2.60
N ALA A 198 -4.62 -17.86 -3.05
CA ALA A 198 -4.39 -18.13 -4.46
C ALA A 198 -5.47 -19.03 -5.08
N ASN A 199 -6.08 -19.89 -4.27
CA ASN A 199 -7.08 -20.87 -4.68
C ASN A 199 -8.53 -20.41 -4.47
N ILE A 200 -8.74 -19.18 -3.99
CA ILE A 200 -10.08 -18.63 -3.81
C ILE A 200 -10.78 -18.47 -5.18
N PRO A 201 -12.00 -19.00 -5.36
CA PRO A 201 -12.84 -18.76 -6.53
C PRO A 201 -13.10 -17.26 -6.77
N LEU A 202 -13.16 -16.85 -8.04
CA LEU A 202 -13.42 -15.45 -8.41
C LEU A 202 -14.74 -14.89 -7.89
N LYS A 203 -15.75 -15.75 -7.67
CA LYS A 203 -17.02 -15.36 -7.04
C LYS A 203 -16.88 -14.84 -5.60
N TYR A 204 -15.74 -15.05 -4.96
CA TYR A 204 -15.48 -14.60 -3.60
C TYR A 204 -14.44 -13.47 -3.52
N VAL A 205 -13.99 -12.94 -4.66
CA VAL A 205 -12.82 -12.06 -4.68
C VAL A 205 -13.11 -10.71 -4.00
N ILE A 206 -14.32 -10.16 -4.17
CA ILE A 206 -14.71 -8.91 -3.49
C ILE A 206 -14.82 -9.13 -1.97
N ASN A 207 -15.38 -10.26 -1.55
CA ASN A 207 -15.45 -10.63 -0.13
C ASN A 207 -14.06 -10.77 0.50
N LEU A 208 -13.09 -11.35 -0.22
CA LEU A 208 -11.70 -11.44 0.23
C LEU A 208 -11.08 -10.05 0.39
N TYR A 209 -11.31 -9.16 -0.57
CA TYR A 209 -10.81 -7.79 -0.52
C TYR A 209 -11.35 -7.04 0.71
N GLU A 210 -12.68 -7.08 0.89
CA GLU A 210 -13.35 -6.48 2.06
C GLU A 210 -12.85 -7.06 3.39
N LEU A 211 -12.53 -8.35 3.43
CA LEU A 211 -11.98 -9.00 4.61
C LEU A 211 -10.60 -8.46 4.99
N ILE A 212 -9.76 -8.18 3.99
CA ILE A 212 -8.43 -7.63 4.18
C ILE A 212 -8.53 -6.17 4.63
N GLU A 213 -9.44 -5.39 4.03
CA GLU A 213 -9.73 -4.02 4.48
C GLU A 213 -10.15 -3.99 5.95
N GLU A 214 -11.09 -4.83 6.37
CA GLU A 214 -11.53 -4.90 7.76
C GLU A 214 -10.37 -5.18 8.72
N LEU A 215 -9.42 -6.05 8.33
CA LEU A 215 -8.23 -6.33 9.14
C LEU A 215 -7.25 -5.14 9.16
N VAL A 216 -7.00 -4.53 8.01
CA VAL A 216 -6.14 -3.34 7.90
C VAL A 216 -6.73 -2.18 8.74
N PHE A 217 -8.06 -2.06 8.78
CA PHE A 217 -8.72 -1.11 9.67
C PHE A 217 -8.35 -1.37 11.13
N ASP A 218 -8.60 -2.60 11.59
CA ASP A 218 -8.47 -2.94 13.01
C ASP A 218 -7.03 -2.81 13.53
N GLU A 219 -6.04 -3.20 12.73
CA GLU A 219 -4.64 -3.24 13.15
C GLU A 219 -3.89 -1.92 12.92
N VAL A 220 -4.23 -1.21 11.84
CA VAL A 220 -3.51 -0.02 11.40
C VAL A 220 -4.36 1.21 11.57
N MET A 221 -5.42 1.33 10.76
CA MET A 221 -6.09 2.61 10.56
C MET A 221 -6.80 3.07 11.82
N ARG A 222 -7.23 2.17 12.71
CA ARG A 222 -7.85 2.51 13.99
C ARG A 222 -7.03 3.53 14.80
N ASN A 223 -5.70 3.45 14.75
CA ASN A 223 -4.81 4.37 15.48
C ASN A 223 -4.54 5.68 14.74
N TYR A 224 -4.85 5.73 13.44
CA TYR A 224 -4.62 6.90 12.56
C TYR A 224 -5.93 7.54 12.09
N VAL A 225 -7.07 7.10 12.63
CA VAL A 225 -8.36 7.75 12.44
C VAL A 225 -8.18 9.22 12.79
N LYS A 226 -8.52 10.11 11.86
CA LYS A 226 -8.29 11.55 11.99
C LYS A 226 -8.76 12.03 13.36
N GLN A 227 -7.99 12.91 14.01
CA GLN A 227 -8.45 13.58 15.22
C GLN A 227 -9.77 14.32 14.99
N GLU A 228 -10.09 14.72 13.76
CA GLU A 228 -11.41 15.29 13.43
C GLU A 228 -12.60 14.32 13.63
N LEU A 229 -12.35 13.00 13.60
CA LEU A 229 -13.33 11.95 13.90
C LEU A 229 -13.35 11.55 15.38
N ILE A 230 -12.26 11.82 16.11
CA ILE A 230 -12.05 11.41 17.51
C ILE A 230 -12.27 12.58 18.49
N THR A 231 -11.90 13.78 18.09
CA THR A 231 -11.45 14.87 18.97
C THR A 231 -12.05 16.23 18.63
N ASP A 232 -12.57 16.49 17.42
CA ASP A 232 -13.16 17.80 17.11
C ASP A 232 -14.66 17.88 17.45
N VAL A 233 -14.89 18.62 18.54
CA VAL A 233 -16.09 19.36 18.95
C VAL A 233 -17.14 18.59 19.76
N CYS A 234 -16.96 18.60 21.08
CA CYS A 234 -18.02 18.77 22.09
C CYS A 234 -19.22 17.81 22.12
N VAL A 235 -19.08 16.56 21.70
CA VAL A 235 -20.14 15.57 21.95
C VAL A 235 -20.04 15.10 23.40
N ASN A 236 -20.89 15.65 24.29
CA ASN A 236 -21.04 15.12 25.65
C ASN A 236 -21.47 13.63 25.57
N GLU A 237 -21.25 12.84 26.62
CA GLU A 237 -21.60 11.41 26.59
C GLU A 237 -23.08 11.18 26.26
N GLU A 238 -23.95 12.10 26.66
CA GLU A 238 -25.38 12.10 26.32
C GLU A 238 -25.64 12.23 24.81
N GLU A 239 -24.93 13.11 24.12
CA GLU A 239 -25.05 13.30 22.68
C GLU A 239 -24.43 12.13 21.91
N LYS A 240 -23.37 11.50 22.45
CA LYS A 240 -22.85 10.24 21.87
C LYS A 240 -23.90 9.14 21.96
N GLU A 241 -24.49 8.94 23.14
CA GLU A 241 -25.56 7.95 23.33
C GLU A 241 -26.78 8.25 22.46
N ASN A 242 -27.14 9.53 22.30
CA ASN A 242 -28.22 9.96 21.42
C ASN A 242 -27.91 9.65 19.94
N ILE A 243 -26.73 10.00 19.44
CA ILE A 243 -26.30 9.70 18.06
C ILE A 243 -26.31 8.20 17.81
N ILE A 244 -25.73 7.41 18.73
CA ILE A 244 -25.72 5.95 18.65
C ILE A 244 -27.16 5.43 18.67
N GLY A 245 -28.01 5.92 19.58
CA GLY A 245 -29.41 5.51 19.70
C GLY A 245 -30.21 5.78 18.43
N GLN A 246 -30.07 6.98 17.86
CA GLN A 246 -30.72 7.35 16.60
C GLN A 246 -30.23 6.48 15.44
N PHE A 247 -28.91 6.28 15.32
CA PHE A 247 -28.36 5.40 14.29
C PHE A 247 -28.93 3.99 14.41
N VAL A 248 -28.87 3.39 15.60
CA VAL A 248 -29.37 2.04 15.86
C VAL A 248 -30.87 1.91 15.56
N GLY A 249 -31.67 2.88 15.99
CA GLY A 249 -33.12 2.91 15.73
C GLY A 249 -33.46 3.02 14.24
N SER A 250 -32.64 3.73 13.47
CA SER A 250 -32.81 3.88 12.02
C SER A 250 -32.23 2.75 11.16
N THR A 251 -31.54 1.78 11.78
CA THR A 251 -30.77 0.75 11.07
C THR A 251 -31.21 -0.67 11.48
N TYR A 252 -30.42 -1.39 12.26
CA TYR A 252 -30.65 -2.81 12.56
C TYR A 252 -31.76 -3.08 13.58
N MET A 253 -32.29 -2.04 14.24
CA MET A 253 -33.50 -2.14 15.07
C MET A 253 -34.79 -1.76 14.32
N LEU A 254 -34.69 -1.45 13.02
CA LEU A 254 -35.86 -1.14 12.22
C LEU A 254 -36.72 -2.40 12.01
N ASP A 255 -38.01 -2.32 12.29
CA ASP A 255 -38.91 -3.48 12.23
C ASP A 255 -38.99 -4.09 10.82
N ASN A 256 -39.05 -3.24 9.80
CA ASN A 256 -39.30 -3.59 8.40
C ASN A 256 -38.03 -3.81 7.56
N ILE A 257 -36.88 -4.10 8.18
CA ILE A 257 -35.62 -4.35 7.47
C ILE A 257 -35.33 -5.85 7.32
N SER A 258 -34.54 -6.21 6.31
CA SER A 258 -34.07 -7.59 6.09
C SER A 258 -33.38 -8.17 7.33
N GLN A 259 -33.60 -9.45 7.62
CA GLN A 259 -32.99 -10.13 8.77
C GLN A 259 -31.46 -10.07 8.76
N GLN A 260 -30.84 -10.06 7.57
CA GLN A 260 -29.39 -9.92 7.46
C GLN A 260 -28.90 -8.54 7.93
N LEU A 261 -29.68 -7.48 7.70
CA LEU A 261 -29.37 -6.12 8.15
C LEU A 261 -29.70 -5.91 9.63
N LYS A 262 -30.38 -6.85 10.28
CA LYS A 262 -30.57 -6.85 11.74
C LYS A 262 -29.32 -7.30 12.52
N ASP A 263 -28.34 -7.90 11.84
CA ASP A 263 -27.06 -8.24 12.47
C ASP A 263 -26.16 -6.99 12.61
N PRO A 264 -25.81 -6.55 13.84
CA PRO A 264 -24.95 -5.40 14.04
C PRO A 264 -23.54 -5.57 13.44
N ARG A 265 -23.09 -6.81 13.22
CA ARG A 265 -21.77 -7.09 12.62
C ARG A 265 -21.69 -6.63 11.16
N VAL A 266 -22.80 -6.68 10.44
CA VAL A 266 -22.87 -6.15 9.05
C VAL A 266 -22.61 -4.66 9.04
N TRP A 267 -23.19 -3.93 10.00
CA TRP A 267 -22.98 -2.49 10.14
C TRP A 267 -21.56 -2.14 10.56
N LEU A 268 -20.93 -2.92 11.44
CA LEU A 268 -19.51 -2.74 11.76
C LEU A 268 -18.64 -2.87 10.50
N SER A 269 -18.87 -3.88 9.67
CA SER A 269 -18.16 -4.05 8.40
C SER A 269 -18.33 -2.84 7.48
N VAL A 270 -19.57 -2.34 7.32
CA VAL A 270 -19.87 -1.16 6.47
C VAL A 270 -19.18 0.10 7.01
N LEU A 271 -19.24 0.35 8.32
CA LEU A 271 -18.63 1.52 8.95
C LEU A 271 -17.10 1.50 8.80
N LYS A 272 -16.46 0.33 8.93
CA LYS A 272 -15.00 0.19 8.69
C LYS A 272 -14.62 0.52 7.25
N ARG A 273 -15.39 0.01 6.28
CA ARG A 273 -15.19 0.32 4.85
C ARG A 273 -15.45 1.79 4.55
N LEU A 274 -16.47 2.39 5.16
CA LEU A 274 -16.75 3.82 5.04
C LEU A 274 -15.54 4.64 5.49
N ILE A 275 -14.94 4.29 6.63
CA ILE A 275 -13.72 4.97 7.10
C ILE A 275 -12.57 4.77 6.11
N ILE A 276 -12.30 3.53 5.70
CA ILE A 276 -11.16 3.20 4.80
C ILE A 276 -11.30 3.85 3.42
N ARG A 277 -12.47 3.77 2.79
CA ARG A 277 -12.65 4.12 1.37
C ARG A 277 -13.11 5.54 1.15
N VAL A 278 -13.75 6.15 2.15
CA VAL A 278 -14.35 7.48 2.00
C VAL A 278 -13.61 8.50 2.85
N ILE A 279 -13.44 8.24 4.14
CA ILE A 279 -12.93 9.27 5.06
C ILE A 279 -11.42 9.53 4.88
N THR A 280 -10.65 8.51 4.49
CA THR A 280 -9.24 8.67 4.12
C THR A 280 -9.04 9.58 2.90
N ALA A 281 -10.07 9.75 2.05
CA ALA A 281 -10.01 10.51 0.81
C ALA A 281 -10.22 12.03 0.97
N ASN A 282 -10.05 12.59 2.18
CA ASN A 282 -10.17 14.03 2.47
C ASN A 282 -11.51 14.67 2.06
N ILE A 283 -12.62 13.99 2.36
CA ILE A 283 -13.98 14.53 2.17
C ILE A 283 -14.39 15.51 3.29
N ASP A 284 -15.44 16.29 3.04
CA ASP A 284 -16.13 17.06 4.07
C ASP A 284 -16.88 16.12 5.04
N LEU A 285 -16.55 16.22 6.33
CA LEU A 285 -17.09 15.36 7.39
C LEU A 285 -18.43 15.88 7.94
N ASN A 286 -18.85 17.10 7.58
CA ASN A 286 -20.12 17.69 8.03
C ASN A 286 -21.31 17.38 7.11
N VAL A 287 -21.15 16.38 6.25
CA VAL A 287 -22.18 15.89 5.34
C VAL A 287 -22.93 14.72 5.99
N SER A 288 -24.23 14.57 5.67
CA SER A 288 -25.05 13.44 6.13
C SER A 288 -24.42 12.10 5.75
N MET A 289 -24.40 11.17 6.70
CA MET A 289 -23.89 9.81 6.49
C MET A 289 -24.72 9.04 5.46
N GLN A 290 -26.02 9.37 5.32
CA GLN A 290 -26.94 8.72 4.39
C GLN A 290 -26.39 8.69 2.95
N ILE A 291 -25.81 9.80 2.49
CA ILE A 291 -25.27 9.95 1.12
C ILE A 291 -24.22 8.87 0.81
N TYR A 292 -23.43 8.48 1.81
CA TYR A 292 -22.39 7.48 1.62
C TYR A 292 -22.89 6.06 1.85
N ILE A 293 -23.88 5.88 2.72
CA ILE A 293 -24.51 4.59 2.97
C ILE A 293 -25.26 4.07 1.74
N GLU A 294 -25.74 4.95 0.87
CA GLU A 294 -26.34 4.57 -0.42
C GLU A 294 -25.33 4.04 -1.45
N ARG A 295 -24.02 4.17 -1.20
CA ARG A 295 -22.99 3.70 -2.12
C ARG A 295 -22.94 2.17 -2.14
N THR A 296 -23.14 1.59 -3.32
CA THR A 296 -23.21 0.13 -3.50
C THR A 296 -21.90 -0.60 -3.22
N ASP A 297 -20.75 0.06 -3.31
CA ASP A 297 -19.45 -0.57 -3.04
C ASP A 297 -19.24 -0.93 -1.57
N LEU A 298 -19.92 -0.25 -0.64
CA LEU A 298 -19.82 -0.55 0.80
C LEU A 298 -20.55 -1.85 1.18
N TRP A 299 -21.47 -2.32 0.34
CA TRP A 299 -22.38 -3.42 0.64
C TRP A 299 -22.07 -4.67 -0.14
N ASN A 300 -22.41 -5.80 0.47
CA ASN A 300 -22.50 -7.08 -0.22
C ASN A 300 -23.58 -7.05 -1.31
N GLU A 301 -23.37 -7.76 -2.42
CA GLU A 301 -24.27 -7.76 -3.58
C GLU A 301 -25.74 -8.08 -3.19
N ASP A 302 -25.95 -9.06 -2.32
CA ASP A 302 -27.28 -9.48 -1.85
C ASP A 302 -28.02 -8.41 -1.01
N LEU A 303 -27.28 -7.46 -0.44
CA LEU A 303 -27.81 -6.42 0.45
C LEU A 303 -28.17 -5.12 -0.28
N ILE A 304 -27.65 -4.91 -1.50
CA ILE A 304 -27.84 -3.67 -2.26
C ILE A 304 -29.32 -3.37 -2.51
N GLN A 305 -30.14 -4.40 -2.71
CA GLN A 305 -31.59 -4.24 -2.94
C GLN A 305 -32.37 -3.66 -1.74
N TYR A 306 -31.77 -3.62 -0.55
CA TYR A 306 -32.42 -3.14 0.67
C TYR A 306 -32.01 -1.72 1.07
N LEU A 307 -31.13 -1.07 0.29
CA LEU A 307 -30.59 0.25 0.63
C LEU A 307 -31.67 1.33 0.72
N ASP A 308 -32.69 1.27 -0.13
CA ASP A 308 -33.81 2.22 -0.14
C ASP A 308 -34.65 2.22 1.16
N LEU A 309 -34.55 1.13 1.94
CA LEU A 309 -35.24 0.99 3.22
C LEU A 309 -34.49 1.66 4.37
N ILE A 310 -33.20 1.94 4.19
CA ILE A 310 -32.33 2.53 5.21
C ILE A 310 -32.46 4.05 5.11
N LYS A 311 -32.94 4.68 6.19
CA LYS A 311 -33.07 6.15 6.29
C LYS A 311 -32.44 6.65 7.57
N ILE A 312 -31.17 6.98 7.48
CA ILE A 312 -30.40 7.57 8.58
C ILE A 312 -30.80 9.05 8.71
N ASN A 313 -30.94 9.51 9.94
CA ASN A 313 -31.26 10.92 10.24
C ASN A 313 -30.14 11.84 9.69
N ASP A 314 -30.51 12.93 9.02
CA ASP A 314 -29.57 13.91 8.44
C ASP A 314 -28.62 14.54 9.47
N ASN A 315 -29.00 14.55 10.76
CA ASN A 315 -28.14 15.01 11.84
C ASN A 315 -26.99 14.04 12.14
N ILE A 316 -27.04 12.81 11.63
CA ILE A 316 -25.96 11.84 11.72
C ILE A 316 -25.00 12.08 10.55
N LEU A 317 -23.93 12.82 10.85
CA LEU A 317 -22.93 13.23 9.89
C LEU A 317 -21.80 12.19 9.77
N VAL A 318 -21.02 12.27 8.69
CA VAL A 318 -19.85 11.39 8.47
C VAL A 318 -18.85 11.47 9.61
N ARG A 319 -18.67 12.64 10.24
CA ARG A 319 -17.80 12.78 11.41
C ARG A 319 -18.18 11.84 12.58
N HIS A 320 -19.44 11.43 12.68
CA HIS A 320 -19.93 10.56 13.75
C HIS A 320 -19.63 9.06 13.51
N THR A 321 -19.08 8.70 12.35
CA THR A 321 -18.84 7.29 11.94
C THR A 321 -18.05 6.51 12.99
N TYR A 322 -16.97 7.09 13.52
CA TYR A 322 -16.10 6.39 14.48
C TYR A 322 -16.78 6.19 15.84
N VAL A 323 -17.48 7.21 16.35
CA VAL A 323 -18.26 7.11 17.60
C VAL A 323 -19.35 6.04 17.50
N ILE A 324 -20.04 5.97 16.36
CA ILE A 324 -21.07 4.95 16.12
C ILE A 324 -20.43 3.56 16.09
N LEU A 325 -19.29 3.39 15.41
CA LEU A 325 -18.55 2.14 15.36
C LEU A 325 -18.20 1.65 16.77
N GLU A 326 -17.59 2.50 17.60
CA GLU A 326 -17.22 2.15 18.98
C GLU A 326 -18.45 1.83 19.84
N GLY A 327 -19.54 2.59 19.68
CA GLY A 327 -20.80 2.37 20.39
C GLY A 327 -21.43 1.00 20.09
N ILE A 328 -21.42 0.59 18.82
CA ILE A 328 -21.92 -0.74 18.41
C ILE A 328 -21.00 -1.85 18.92
N GLU A 329 -19.68 -1.67 18.84
CA GLU A 329 -18.70 -2.63 19.39
C GLU A 329 -18.89 -2.82 20.91
N ALA A 330 -19.12 -1.75 21.66
CA ALA A 330 -19.39 -1.80 23.09
C ALA A 330 -20.69 -2.56 23.42
N LYS A 331 -21.77 -2.28 22.70
CA LYS A 331 -23.06 -2.99 22.87
C LYS A 331 -22.92 -4.49 22.60
N LEU A 332 -22.19 -4.89 21.55
CA LEU A 332 -21.94 -6.30 21.25
C LEU A 332 -21.12 -7.01 22.35
N LYS A 333 -20.11 -6.33 22.91
CA LYS A 333 -19.32 -6.88 24.04
C LYS A 333 -20.19 -7.10 25.28
N GLN A 334 -21.07 -6.15 25.60
CA GLN A 334 -22.00 -6.25 26.73
C GLN A 334 -22.99 -7.41 26.56
N SER A 335 -23.59 -7.57 25.37
CA SER A 335 -24.52 -8.68 25.09
C SER A 335 -23.86 -10.06 25.16
N ASN A 336 -22.59 -10.17 24.78
CA ASN A 336 -21.85 -11.43 24.88
C ASN A 336 -21.52 -11.82 26.33
N ASN A 337 -21.20 -10.83 27.17
CA ASN A 337 -20.92 -11.06 28.60
C ASN A 337 -22.18 -11.46 29.38
N LEU A 338 -23.34 -10.85 29.10
CA LEU A 338 -24.62 -11.22 29.71
C LEU A 338 -25.08 -12.64 29.35
N ASN A 339 -24.69 -13.14 28.17
CA ASN A 339 -25.00 -14.51 27.73
C ASN A 339 -24.02 -15.56 28.26
N THR A 340 -22.83 -15.17 28.73
CA THR A 340 -21.84 -16.12 29.30
C THR A 340 -22.15 -16.49 30.75
N ASP A 341 -22.86 -15.63 31.48
CA ASP A 341 -23.28 -15.91 32.86
C ASP A 341 -24.46 -16.91 32.95
N ASN A 342 -25.12 -17.24 31.82
CA ASN A 342 -26.24 -18.19 31.75
C ASN A 342 -25.91 -19.53 31.07
N LYS A 343 -24.64 -19.78 30.70
CA LYS A 343 -24.19 -21.04 30.08
C LYS A 343 -22.88 -21.56 30.71
N THR A 344 -22.92 -21.95 31.98
CA THR A 344 -22.02 -23.00 32.47
C THR A 344 -22.55 -24.36 32.04
N ASN A 345 -22.08 -24.83 30.88
CA ASN A 345 -21.44 -26.14 30.71
C ASN A 345 -21.21 -26.43 29.22
N ASN A 346 -19.94 -26.72 28.93
CA ASN A 346 -19.34 -27.30 27.73
C ASN A 346 -18.91 -26.35 26.59
N GLU A 347 -17.57 -26.34 26.45
CA GLU A 347 -16.72 -25.91 25.33
C GLU A 347 -16.48 -24.41 25.13
N SER A 348 -15.56 -23.90 25.96
CA SER A 348 -14.96 -22.57 25.85
C SER A 348 -13.86 -22.51 24.79
N ILE A 349 -14.16 -21.89 23.64
CA ILE A 349 -13.16 -21.22 22.81
C ILE A 349 -12.86 -19.87 23.48
N ASN A 350 -11.63 -19.73 23.97
CA ASN A 350 -11.20 -18.64 24.84
C ASN A 350 -10.94 -17.36 24.02
N ILE A 351 -11.86 -16.39 24.07
CA ILE A 351 -11.73 -15.04 23.47
C ILE A 351 -11.25 -14.01 24.53
N ARG A 352 -10.75 -14.45 25.69
CA ARG A 352 -10.50 -13.57 26.85
C ARG A 352 -9.18 -12.78 26.88
N ASP A 353 -8.22 -12.99 25.98
CA ASP A 353 -6.88 -12.39 26.17
C ASP A 353 -6.65 -11.00 25.54
N TRP A 354 -7.64 -10.37 24.90
CA TRP A 354 -7.36 -9.22 24.02
C TRP A 354 -7.60 -7.81 24.59
N CYS A 355 -7.73 -7.62 25.91
CA CYS A 355 -7.94 -6.27 26.47
C CYS A 355 -7.04 -5.87 27.65
N GLN A 356 -6.04 -6.67 28.06
CA GLN A 356 -5.24 -6.34 29.25
C GLN A 356 -3.74 -6.07 29.00
N THR A 357 -3.19 -6.31 27.81
CA THR A 357 -1.73 -6.17 27.59
C THR A 357 -1.26 -4.83 27.01
N LYS A 358 -2.16 -3.89 26.66
CA LYS A 358 -1.75 -2.64 25.96
C LYS A 358 -1.49 -1.42 26.84
N THR A 359 -1.62 -1.52 28.16
CA THR A 359 -1.35 -0.39 29.06
C THR A 359 0.12 -0.27 29.46
N GLU A 360 0.96 -1.30 29.22
CA GLU A 360 2.37 -1.29 29.66
C GLU A 360 3.36 -0.83 28.57
N ASP A 361 3.02 -0.93 27.28
CA ASP A 361 3.94 -0.59 26.18
C ASP A 361 3.91 0.90 25.76
N ILE A 362 2.86 1.65 26.13
CA ILE A 362 2.77 3.09 25.83
C ILE A 362 3.76 3.92 26.67
N ASN A 363 4.20 3.41 27.83
CA ASN A 363 5.19 4.08 28.67
C ASN A 363 6.65 3.83 28.23
N ARG A 364 6.89 3.00 27.20
CA ARG A 364 8.25 2.72 26.69
C ARG A 364 8.59 3.42 25.37
N LEU A 365 7.62 4.06 24.70
CA LEU A 365 7.86 4.79 23.43
C LEU A 365 8.00 6.31 23.58
N THR A 366 7.85 6.89 24.78
CA THR A 366 8.04 8.34 25.03
C THR A 366 9.47 8.75 25.40
N THR A 367 10.44 7.83 25.35
CA THR A 367 11.86 8.16 25.56
C THR A 367 12.69 7.70 24.38
N LEU A 368 12.74 8.50 23.30
CA LEU A 368 13.86 8.57 22.35
C LEU A 368 13.81 9.93 21.63
N THR A 369 14.42 10.91 22.31
CA THR A 369 15.23 12.02 21.77
C THR A 369 14.58 13.06 20.84
N ALA A 370 14.13 14.17 21.44
CA ALA A 370 14.31 15.51 20.89
C ALA A 370 15.74 16.02 21.23
N PRO A 371 16.43 16.77 20.36
CA PRO A 371 17.77 17.29 20.66
C PRO A 371 17.72 18.44 21.68
N GLU A 372 18.51 18.31 22.75
CA GLU A 372 18.72 19.33 23.78
C GLU A 372 19.40 20.57 23.20
N VAL A 373 18.73 21.72 23.33
CA VAL A 373 19.36 23.04 23.22
C VAL A 373 20.04 23.34 24.54
N THR A 374 21.37 23.41 24.52
CA THR A 374 22.21 23.76 25.68
C THR A 374 22.16 25.26 25.95
N THR A 375 21.31 25.68 26.88
CA THR A 375 21.48 26.97 27.56
C THR A 375 22.37 26.80 28.79
N ILE A 376 23.64 27.19 28.67
CA ILE A 376 24.57 27.34 29.79
C ILE A 376 24.17 28.61 30.54
N GLY A 377 23.44 28.44 31.65
CA GLY A 377 23.34 29.44 32.70
C GLY A 377 24.34 29.13 33.80
N ASN A 378 25.27 30.05 34.08
CA ASN A 378 25.89 30.09 35.40
C ASN A 378 26.08 31.53 35.88
N ASN A 379 25.24 31.86 36.85
CA ASN A 379 25.34 33.02 37.72
C ASN A 379 26.72 33.09 38.40
N LYS A 380 27.33 34.28 38.42
CA LYS A 380 28.05 34.76 39.62
C LYS A 380 28.19 36.29 39.63
N LYS A 381 27.47 36.87 40.59
CA LYS A 381 27.64 38.16 41.29
C LYS A 381 28.99 38.88 41.08
N LYS A 382 28.93 40.17 40.71
CA LYS A 382 29.60 41.33 41.35
C LYS A 382 29.31 42.59 40.50
N LYS A 383 28.52 43.54 41.02
CA LYS A 383 28.94 44.78 41.73
C LYS A 383 29.45 45.89 40.80
N LEU A 384 28.70 47.01 40.77
CA LEU A 384 29.11 48.43 40.59
C LEU A 384 29.73 48.77 39.21
N ARG A 385 29.56 49.93 38.58
CA ARG A 385 29.02 51.27 38.89
C ARG A 385 28.87 51.95 37.51
N VAL A 386 27.76 52.63 37.24
CA VAL A 386 27.71 54.07 36.86
C VAL A 386 29.07 54.63 36.41
N ASP A 387 29.23 54.87 35.11
CA ASP A 387 28.93 56.16 34.45
C ASP A 387 28.39 55.91 33.03
#